data_AF-A0A2V9CB00-F1
#
_entry.id   AF-A0A2V9CB00-F1
#
_cell.length_a   1.000
_cell.length_b   1.000
_cell.length_c   1.000
_cell.angle_alpha   90.00
_cell.angle_beta   90.00
_cell.angle_gamma   90.00
#
_symmetry.space_group_name_H-M   'P 1'
#
loop_
_entity.id
_entity.type
_entity.pdbx_description
1 polymer ?
#
loop_
_entity_poly.entity_id
_entity_poly.type
_entity_poly.pdbx_seq_one_letter_code
_entity_poly.pdbx_strand_id
1 'polypeptide(L)'
;MRYFRHTCHEAGDRLSFIIGADAFLDIPMWKEYETLLGLCDFIIANRPGIRPEALRLVIPPDLMARPNGKKEAEAAHPSQVVAQLHCSTVYLLENVSNDVSATDIRRRAQKGQSIHGLVSGRVEEYILKQGLYR
;
A
#
# COMPACT_ATOMS: atom_id res chain seq x y z
N MET A 1 -0.76 -8.13 11.53
CA MET A 1 -1.28 -9.18 10.61
C MET A 1 -1.56 -10.50 11.29
N ARG A 2 -0.63 -11.09 12.08
CA ARG A 2 -0.90 -12.34 12.84
C ARG A 2 -2.18 -12.26 13.68
N TYR A 3 -2.33 -11.21 14.50
CA TYR A 3 -3.53 -10.97 15.30
C TYR A 3 -4.82 -10.97 14.45
N PHE A 4 -4.87 -10.15 13.39
CA PHE A 4 -6.04 -10.08 12.50
C PHE A 4 -6.37 -11.40 11.81
N ARG A 5 -5.35 -12.19 11.44
CA ARG A 5 -5.57 -13.54 10.89
C ARG A 5 -6.18 -14.50 11.91
N HIS A 6 -5.99 -14.28 13.20
CA HIS A 6 -6.58 -15.10 14.26
C HIS A 6 -7.93 -14.58 14.75
N THR A 7 -8.12 -13.25 14.77
CA THR A 7 -9.30 -12.62 15.39
C THR A 7 -10.40 -12.28 14.39
N CYS A 8 -10.06 -12.03 13.13
CA CYS A 8 -10.98 -11.50 12.13
C CYS A 8 -11.16 -12.43 10.92
N HIS A 9 -10.71 -13.68 11.02
CA HIS A 9 -10.69 -14.61 9.89
C HIS A 9 -11.68 -15.75 10.13
N GLU A 10 -12.80 -15.74 9.40
CA GLU A 10 -13.64 -16.92 9.23
C GLU A 10 -13.11 -17.78 8.06
N ALA A 11 -13.63 -18.99 7.91
CA ALA A 11 -13.22 -19.88 6.82
C ALA A 11 -13.65 -19.29 5.45
N GLY A 12 -12.72 -18.63 4.75
CA GLY A 12 -12.93 -18.08 3.41
C GLY A 12 -12.49 -16.63 3.20
N ASP A 13 -12.19 -15.90 4.27
CA ASP A 13 -11.77 -14.50 4.16
C ASP A 13 -10.37 -14.36 3.55
N ARG A 14 -10.13 -13.26 2.84
CA ARG A 14 -8.81 -12.88 2.32
C ARG A 14 -8.35 -11.59 2.97
N LEU A 15 -7.19 -11.64 3.61
CA LEU A 15 -6.56 -10.46 4.20
C LEU A 15 -5.62 -9.82 3.17
N SER A 16 -5.79 -8.51 2.96
CA SER A 16 -4.91 -7.71 2.09
C SER A 16 -4.30 -6.55 2.87
N PHE A 17 -3.01 -6.29 2.64
CA PHE A 17 -2.28 -5.15 3.19
C PHE A 17 -2.10 -4.09 2.09
N ILE A 18 -2.70 -2.91 2.27
CA ILE A 18 -2.55 -1.80 1.34
C ILE A 18 -1.44 -0.88 1.82
N ILE A 19 -0.49 -0.56 0.95
CA ILE A 19 0.68 0.28 1.28
C ILE A 19 1.11 1.10 0.06
N GLY A 20 1.73 2.27 0.29
CA GLY A 20 2.36 3.04 -0.79
C GLY A 20 3.64 2.38 -1.30
N ALA A 21 3.94 2.59 -2.58
CA ALA A 21 5.15 2.06 -3.23
C ALA A 21 6.45 2.46 -2.52
N ASP A 22 6.58 3.71 -2.02
CA ASP A 22 7.79 4.14 -1.30
C ASP A 22 8.04 3.28 -0.06
N ALA A 23 7.00 3.07 0.77
CA ALA A 23 7.12 2.28 2.00
C ALA A 23 7.31 0.79 1.72
N PHE A 24 6.85 0.28 0.56
CA PHE A 24 7.13 -1.09 0.14
C PHE A 24 8.59 -1.27 -0.27
N LEU A 25 9.23 -0.27 -0.88
CA LEU A 25 10.67 -0.34 -1.18
C LEU A 25 11.51 -0.45 0.10
N ASP A 26 11.02 0.12 1.21
CA ASP A 26 11.63 0.02 2.53
C ASP A 26 11.19 -1.22 3.33
N ILE A 27 10.35 -2.09 2.76
CA ILE A 27 9.82 -3.26 3.47
C ILE A 27 10.89 -4.21 4.04
N PRO A 28 12.09 -4.39 3.43
CA PRO A 28 13.12 -5.26 4.02
C PRO A 28 13.62 -4.76 5.38
N MET A 29 13.41 -3.49 5.70
CA MET A 29 13.76 -2.90 7.00
C MET A 29 12.72 -3.23 8.09
N TRP A 30 11.59 -3.82 7.73
CA TRP A 30 10.52 -4.12 8.67
C TRP A 30 10.79 -5.41 9.43
N LYS A 31 10.28 -5.48 10.65
CA LYS A 31 10.38 -6.68 11.49
C LYS A 31 9.69 -7.87 10.81
N GLU A 32 10.46 -8.94 10.59
CA GLU A 32 9.97 -10.23 10.04
C GLU A 32 9.22 -10.07 8.70
N TYR A 33 9.70 -9.18 7.82
CA TYR A 33 9.02 -8.82 6.58
C TYR A 33 8.74 -10.02 5.65
N GLU A 34 9.64 -11.00 5.58
CA GLU A 34 9.45 -12.23 4.80
C GLU A 34 8.23 -13.02 5.28
N THR A 35 8.07 -13.14 6.61
CA THR A 35 6.88 -13.75 7.19
C THR A 35 5.65 -12.90 6.89
N LEU A 36 5.76 -11.58 6.97
CA LEU A 36 4.66 -10.69 6.63
C LEU A 36 4.19 -10.87 5.18
N LEU A 37 5.12 -10.96 4.22
CA LEU A 37 4.86 -11.23 2.81
C LEU A 37 4.10 -12.56 2.62
N GLY A 38 4.39 -13.59 3.42
CA GLY A 38 3.70 -14.87 3.36
C GLY A 38 2.36 -14.96 4.10
N LEU A 39 1.97 -13.93 4.89
CA LEU A 39 0.77 -13.98 5.73
C LEU A 39 -0.49 -13.44 5.06
N CYS A 40 -0.36 -12.58 4.05
CA CYS A 40 -1.46 -11.90 3.39
C CYS A 40 -1.07 -11.37 2.01
N ASP A 41 -2.06 -11.04 1.19
CA ASP A 41 -1.82 -10.36 -0.08
C ASP A 41 -1.37 -8.91 0.16
N PHE A 42 -0.58 -8.39 -0.77
CA PHE A 42 -0.12 -7.00 -0.74
C PHE A 42 -0.71 -6.23 -1.91
N ILE A 43 -1.25 -5.04 -1.63
CA ILE A 43 -1.74 -4.11 -2.63
C ILE A 43 -0.90 -2.84 -2.52
N ILE A 44 -0.02 -2.65 -3.51
CA ILE A 44 0.90 -1.52 -3.56
C ILE A 44 0.22 -0.40 -4.34
N ALA A 45 -0.08 0.73 -3.68
CA ALA A 45 -0.49 1.96 -4.35
C ALA A 45 0.73 2.60 -5.01
N ASN A 46 0.72 2.66 -6.35
CA ASN A 46 1.84 3.21 -7.09
C ASN A 46 1.98 4.71 -6.87
N ARG A 47 3.21 5.22 -7.01
CA ARG A 47 3.53 6.64 -6.96
C ARG A 47 4.32 7.05 -8.21
N PRO A 48 4.07 8.23 -8.80
CA PRO A 48 4.84 8.69 -9.95
C PRO A 48 6.35 8.64 -9.69
N GLY A 49 7.10 8.04 -10.62
CA GLY A 49 8.56 7.91 -10.54
C GLY A 49 9.08 6.56 -10.00
N ILE A 50 8.22 5.70 -9.45
CA ILE A 50 8.62 4.35 -9.05
C ILE A 50 8.37 3.38 -10.20
N ARG A 51 9.42 2.63 -10.57
CA ARG A 51 9.33 1.59 -11.60
C ARG A 51 8.89 0.26 -10.97
N PRO A 52 7.93 -0.48 -11.56
CA PRO A 52 7.46 -1.75 -11.02
C PRO A 52 8.57 -2.79 -10.79
N GLU A 53 9.63 -2.76 -11.60
CA GLU A 53 10.76 -3.69 -11.46
C GLU A 53 11.47 -3.51 -10.12
N ALA A 54 11.54 -2.29 -9.58
CA ALA A 54 12.17 -2.03 -8.29
C ALA A 54 11.40 -2.71 -7.14
N LEU A 55 10.07 -2.81 -7.24
CA LEU A 55 9.23 -3.49 -6.25
C LEU A 55 9.50 -5.00 -6.23
N ARG A 56 9.83 -5.59 -7.38
CA ARG A 56 10.14 -7.02 -7.44
C ARG A 56 11.49 -7.36 -6.81
N LEU A 57 12.44 -6.42 -6.80
CA LEU A 57 13.78 -6.61 -6.24
C LEU A 57 13.79 -6.74 -4.72
N VAL A 58 12.81 -6.17 -4.02
CA VAL A 58 12.71 -6.29 -2.54
C VAL A 58 12.09 -7.61 -2.09
N ILE A 59 11.57 -8.42 -3.01
CA ILE A 59 10.94 -9.71 -2.71
C ILE A 59 12.02 -10.81 -2.74
N PRO A 60 12.21 -11.55 -1.63
CA PRO A 60 13.14 -12.66 -1.59
C PRO A 60 12.83 -13.75 -2.63
N PRO A 61 13.82 -14.23 -3.41
CA PRO A 61 13.60 -15.23 -4.44
C PRO A 61 13.02 -16.56 -3.95
N ASP A 62 13.32 -16.94 -2.71
CA ASP A 62 12.84 -18.15 -2.03
C ASP A 62 11.34 -18.06 -1.66
N LEU A 63 10.77 -16.85 -1.59
CA LEU A 63 9.33 -16.66 -1.42
C LEU A 63 8.56 -16.67 -2.73
N MET A 64 9.22 -16.48 -3.87
CA MET A 64 8.58 -16.45 -5.18
C MET A 64 8.09 -17.85 -5.56
N ALA A 65 6.82 -17.96 -5.96
CA ALA A 65 6.31 -19.19 -6.53
C ALA A 65 6.97 -19.41 -7.90
N ARG A 66 7.27 -20.67 -8.22
CA ARG A 66 7.63 -21.04 -9.59
C ARG A 66 6.48 -20.62 -10.51
N PRO A 67 6.74 -20.07 -11.70
CA PRO A 67 5.70 -19.81 -12.67
C PRO A 67 5.17 -21.15 -13.18
N ASN A 68 4.25 -21.75 -12.42
CA ASN A 68 3.38 -22.78 -12.96
C ASN A 68 2.53 -22.07 -14.02
N GLY A 69 2.57 -22.57 -15.25
CA GLY A 69 1.82 -22.04 -16.40
C GLY A 69 0.30 -22.12 -16.28
N LYS A 70 -0.27 -21.87 -15.10
CA LYS A 70 -1.69 -21.59 -14.91
C LYS A 70 -1.88 -20.10 -15.06
N LYS A 71 -2.14 -19.72 -16.31
CA LYS A 71 -2.76 -18.45 -16.68
C LYS A 71 -4.07 -18.26 -15.91
N GLU A 72 -4.26 -17.00 -15.50
CA GLU A 72 -5.54 -16.28 -15.55
C GLU A 72 -6.66 -16.85 -14.67
N ALA A 73 -6.66 -16.45 -13.40
CA ALA A 73 -7.90 -15.96 -12.82
C ALA A 73 -7.96 -14.45 -13.07
N GLU A 74 -8.46 -14.09 -14.25
CA GLU A 74 -9.06 -12.78 -14.48
C GLU A 74 -10.19 -12.60 -13.45
N ALA A 75 -9.88 -11.99 -12.32
CA ALA A 75 -10.86 -11.48 -11.38
C ALA A 75 -10.61 -9.98 -11.22
N ALA A 76 -11.19 -9.21 -12.14
CA ALA A 76 -11.83 -7.92 -11.90
C ALA A 76 -11.10 -6.86 -11.03
N HIS A 77 -9.77 -6.81 -11.05
CA HIS A 77 -9.02 -5.74 -10.38
C HIS A 77 -8.21 -4.94 -11.41
N PRO A 78 -8.28 -3.59 -11.41
CA PRO A 78 -7.46 -2.73 -12.28
C PRO A 78 -5.96 -2.73 -11.89
N SER A 79 -5.50 -3.77 -11.19
CA SER A 79 -4.18 -3.85 -10.56
C SER A 79 -3.32 -4.91 -11.26
N GLN A 80 -2.10 -4.54 -11.65
CA GLN A 80 -1.12 -5.45 -12.24
C GLN A 80 -0.54 -6.39 -11.16
N VAL A 81 -0.29 -7.66 -11.49
CA VAL A 81 0.43 -8.59 -10.59
C VAL A 81 1.94 -8.34 -10.71
N VAL A 82 2.58 -7.96 -9.59
CA VAL A 82 4.05 -7.74 -9.51
C VAL A 82 4.78 -9.05 -9.28
N ALA A 83 4.28 -9.87 -8.36
CA ALA A 83 4.86 -11.15 -8.01
C ALA A 83 3.80 -12.10 -7.43
N GLN A 84 3.93 -13.39 -7.77
CA GLN A 84 3.21 -14.47 -7.12
C GLN A 84 4.14 -15.14 -6.10
N LEU A 85 3.72 -15.19 -4.84
CA LEU A 85 4.45 -15.88 -3.77
C LEU A 85 3.79 -17.24 -3.49
N HIS A 86 4.47 -18.08 -2.70
CA HIS A 86 3.97 -19.40 -2.33
C HIS A 86 2.58 -19.37 -1.67
N CYS A 87 2.31 -18.35 -0.84
CA CYS A 87 1.12 -18.28 0.00
C CYS A 87 0.31 -16.98 -0.19
N SER A 88 0.72 -16.09 -1.08
CA SER A 88 0.13 -14.75 -1.27
C SER A 88 0.49 -14.16 -2.62
N THR A 89 -0.15 -13.05 -2.98
CA THR A 89 0.13 -12.30 -4.22
C THR A 89 0.42 -10.84 -3.91
N VAL A 90 1.36 -10.26 -4.67
CA VAL A 90 1.70 -8.83 -4.62
C VAL A 90 1.12 -8.15 -5.86
N TYR A 91 0.20 -7.21 -5.64
CA TYR A 91 -0.50 -6.43 -6.65
C TYR A 91 0.02 -4.98 -6.66
N LEU A 92 0.03 -4.34 -7.83
CA LEU A 92 0.31 -2.93 -8.04
C LEU A 92 -0.95 -2.23 -8.56
N LEU A 93 -1.39 -1.20 -7.85
CA LEU A 93 -2.46 -0.32 -8.26
C LEU A 93 -1.84 0.92 -8.93
N GLU A 94 -1.89 0.98 -10.26
CA GLU A 94 -1.20 2.01 -11.03
C GLU A 94 -1.90 3.37 -11.00
N ASN A 95 -3.23 3.38 -10.89
CA ASN A 95 -4.06 4.58 -11.01
C ASN A 95 -4.40 5.22 -9.65
N VAL A 96 -3.39 5.39 -8.78
CA VAL A 96 -3.52 6.15 -7.53
C VAL A 96 -2.83 7.51 -7.66
N SER A 97 -3.21 8.29 -8.69
CA SER A 97 -2.61 9.61 -8.89
C SER A 97 -3.40 10.68 -8.12
N ASN A 98 -3.00 10.93 -6.88
CA ASN A 98 -3.32 12.18 -6.20
C ASN A 98 -2.01 12.91 -5.88
N ASP A 99 -1.82 14.11 -6.44
CA ASP A 99 -0.69 14.98 -6.12
C ASP A 99 -0.94 15.69 -4.78
N VAL A 100 -1.05 14.89 -3.71
CA VAL A 100 -1.32 15.36 -2.35
C VAL A 100 -0.36 14.64 -1.41
N SER A 101 0.28 15.39 -0.52
CA SER A 101 1.11 14.83 0.54
C SER A 101 0.81 15.47 1.89
N ALA A 102 0.88 14.67 2.95
CA ALA A 102 0.68 15.18 4.31
C ALA A 102 1.74 16.24 4.68
N THR A 103 2.97 16.11 4.19
CA THR A 103 4.04 17.11 4.39
C THR A 103 3.66 18.47 3.79
N ASP A 104 3.12 18.47 2.58
CA ASP A 104 2.68 19.71 1.93
C ASP A 104 1.46 20.33 2.62
N ILE A 105 0.48 19.49 3.02
CA ILE A 105 -0.69 19.96 3.80
C ILE A 105 -0.26 20.63 5.10
N ARG A 106 0.63 19.99 5.89
CA ARG A 106 1.13 20.57 7.15
C ARG A 106 1.87 21.88 6.91
N ARG A 107 2.71 21.94 5.87
CA ARG A 107 3.44 23.16 5.47
C ARG A 107 2.49 24.29 5.09
N ARG A 108 1.45 24.00 4.29
CA ARG A 108 0.43 25.00 3.90
C ARG A 108 -0.33 25.51 5.12
N ALA A 109 -0.80 24.60 5.97
CA ALA A 109 -1.50 24.95 7.21
C ALA A 109 -0.65 25.83 8.13
N GLN A 110 0.64 25.52 8.29
CA GLN A 110 1.57 26.33 9.09
C GLN A 110 1.77 27.73 8.53
N LYS A 111 1.80 27.87 7.20
CA LYS A 111 1.93 29.16 6.51
C LYS A 111 0.61 29.92 6.38
N GLY A 112 -0.50 29.40 6.92
CA GLY A 112 -1.83 29.97 6.74
C GLY A 112 -2.35 29.92 5.29
N GLN A 113 -1.76 29.06 4.45
CA GLN A 113 -2.22 28.84 3.08
C GLN A 113 -3.43 27.91 3.07
N SER A 114 -4.32 28.08 2.08
CA SER A 114 -5.50 27.24 1.92
C SER A 114 -5.11 25.77 1.72
N ILE A 115 -5.81 24.88 2.42
CA ILE A 115 -5.75 23.42 2.24
C ILE A 115 -7.07 22.87 1.66
N HIS A 116 -7.95 23.76 1.19
CA HIS A 116 -9.25 23.41 0.65
C HIS A 116 -9.13 22.47 -0.56
N GLY A 117 -9.92 21.40 -0.56
CA GLY A 117 -9.89 20.39 -1.61
C GLY A 117 -8.70 19.42 -1.55
N LEU A 118 -7.70 19.64 -0.68
CA LEU A 118 -6.59 18.69 -0.46
C LEU A 118 -6.93 17.61 0.57
N VAL A 119 -7.90 17.90 1.44
CA VAL A 119 -8.47 16.98 2.41
C VAL A 119 -9.98 17.07 2.35
N SER A 120 -10.70 16.12 2.97
CA SER A 120 -12.15 16.24 3.10
C SER A 120 -12.52 17.48 3.92
N GLY A 121 -13.65 18.13 3.61
CA GLY A 121 -14.07 19.37 4.29
C GLY A 121 -14.13 19.24 5.81
N ARG A 122 -14.58 18.08 6.32
CA ARG A 122 -14.60 17.80 7.77
C ARG A 122 -13.20 17.79 8.40
N VAL A 123 -12.19 17.32 7.68
CA VAL A 123 -10.79 17.30 8.15
C VAL A 123 -10.20 18.71 8.12
N GLU A 124 -10.49 19.50 7.07
CA GLU A 124 -10.09 20.90 6.99
C GLU A 124 -10.67 21.73 8.15
N GLU A 125 -11.98 21.64 8.38
CA GLU A 125 -12.67 22.29 9.51
C GLU A 125 -12.02 21.93 10.84
N TYR A 126 -11.69 20.65 11.03
CA TYR A 126 -11.05 20.18 12.25
C TYR A 126 -9.64 20.76 12.43
N ILE A 127 -8.81 20.74 11.39
CA ILE A 127 -7.45 21.32 11.41
C ILE A 127 -7.51 22.81 11.78
N LEU A 128 -8.42 23.56 11.17
CA LEU A 128 -8.58 25.00 11.43
C LEU A 128 -9.10 25.27 12.84
N LYS A 129 -10.12 24.53 13.29
CA LYS A 129 -10.75 24.70 14.61
C LYS A 129 -9.78 24.36 15.76
N GLN A 130 -8.97 23.32 15.59
CA GLN A 130 -8.01 22.88 16.60
C GLN A 130 -6.64 23.57 16.49
N GLY A 131 -6.44 24.41 15.46
CA GLY A 131 -5.15 25.08 15.24
C GLY A 131 -4.00 24.09 14.98
N LEU A 132 -4.28 22.93 14.38
CA LEU A 132 -3.24 21.94 14.11
C LEU A 132 -2.22 22.47 13.11
N TYR A 133 -0.94 22.11 13.33
CA TYR A 133 0.19 22.45 12.47
C TYR A 133 0.52 23.96 12.41
N ARG A 134 0.07 24.75 13.38
CA ARG A 134 0.49 26.14 13.60
C ARG A 134 1.73 26.20 14.47
#